data_AF-A0AAU9WU35-F1
#
_entry.id   AF-A0AAU9WU35-F1
#
_cell.length_a   1.000
_cell.length_b   1.000
_cell.length_c   1.000
_cell.angle_alpha   90.00
_cell.angle_beta   90.00
_cell.angle_gamma   90.00
#
_symmetry.space_group_name_H-M   'P 1'
#
loop_
_entity.id
_entity.type
_entity.pdbx_description
1 polymer ?
#
loop_
_entity_poly.entity_id
_entity_poly.type
_entity_poly.pdbx_seq_one_letter_code
_entity_poly.pdbx_strand_id
1 'polypeptide(L)'
;MKIALILIGAAWMVCATVEAQGKGKASDGEGSHDLPCTPEEVQKIGCANGGTCFALERGPTKLRCKCADGFTGQRCLHRIIERDLQGTQEPSLEIKKNS
;
A
#
# COMPACT_ATOMS: atom_id res chain seq x y z
N MET A 1 6.69 -21.57 -71.38
CA MET A 1 7.75 -20.98 -70.54
C MET A 1 7.12 -20.69 -69.18
N LYS A 2 7.38 -21.54 -68.17
CA LYS A 2 6.82 -21.39 -66.82
C LYS A 2 7.66 -20.35 -66.08
N ILE A 3 7.13 -19.15 -65.89
CA ILE A 3 7.76 -18.14 -65.03
C ILE A 3 7.29 -18.45 -63.60
N ALA A 4 8.09 -19.25 -62.91
CA ALA A 4 7.95 -19.49 -61.48
C ALA A 4 8.47 -18.26 -60.72
N LEU A 5 7.59 -17.31 -60.42
CA LEU A 5 7.85 -16.30 -59.40
C LEU A 5 7.66 -16.97 -58.05
N ILE A 6 8.75 -17.54 -57.55
CA ILE A 6 8.85 -18.08 -56.22
C ILE A 6 8.71 -16.90 -55.25
N LEU A 7 7.53 -16.75 -54.63
CA LEU A 7 7.32 -15.90 -53.46
C LEU A 7 8.06 -16.50 -52.26
N ILE A 8 9.39 -16.44 -52.30
CA ILE A 8 10.24 -16.61 -51.12
C ILE A 8 10.04 -15.36 -50.26
N GLY A 9 9.60 -15.57 -49.02
CA GLY A 9 9.95 -14.65 -47.94
C GLY A 9 8.81 -13.78 -47.41
N ALA A 10 7.74 -14.38 -46.89
CA ALA A 10 6.94 -13.72 -45.85
C ALA A 10 6.49 -14.71 -44.76
N ALA A 11 7.29 -15.75 -44.49
CA ALA A 11 6.98 -16.74 -43.46
C ALA A 11 7.87 -16.66 -42.21
N TRP A 12 8.86 -15.74 -42.10
CA TRP A 12 9.85 -15.78 -41.01
C TRP A 12 10.13 -14.50 -40.23
N MET A 13 9.44 -13.38 -40.47
CA MET A 13 9.71 -12.16 -39.71
C MET A 13 8.41 -11.43 -39.41
N VAL A 14 7.60 -11.96 -38.49
CA VAL A 14 7.16 -11.25 -37.25
C VAL A 14 6.58 -12.31 -36.29
N CYS A 15 7.45 -13.09 -35.62
CA CYS A 15 7.14 -13.76 -34.36
C CYS A 15 7.96 -13.16 -33.20
N ALA A 16 8.26 -11.86 -33.29
CA ALA A 16 8.73 -11.04 -32.17
C ALA A 16 7.81 -9.82 -32.19
N THR A 17 6.98 -9.57 -31.19
CA THR A 17 7.35 -9.47 -29.78
C THR A 17 6.18 -9.90 -28.87
N VAL A 18 6.42 -10.91 -28.04
CA VAL A 18 5.72 -11.03 -26.76
C VAL A 18 6.27 -9.89 -25.89
N GLU A 19 5.64 -8.72 -25.93
CA GLU A 19 5.85 -7.73 -24.87
C GLU A 19 4.86 -8.02 -23.76
N ALA A 20 5.33 -8.81 -22.80
CA ALA A 20 4.71 -8.96 -21.50
C ALA A 20 4.72 -7.60 -20.78
N GLN A 21 3.73 -6.76 -21.06
CA GLN A 21 3.42 -5.63 -20.20
C GLN A 21 2.53 -6.15 -19.07
N GLY A 22 3.18 -6.78 -18.10
CA GLY A 22 2.67 -6.87 -16.74
C GLY A 22 2.50 -5.45 -16.20
N LYS A 23 1.35 -4.85 -16.45
CA LYS A 23 0.92 -3.59 -15.84
C LYS A 23 -0.34 -3.86 -15.04
N GLY A 24 -0.19 -4.65 -13.98
CA GLY A 24 -1.24 -4.75 -12.97
C GLY A 24 -1.44 -3.39 -12.30
N LYS A 25 -2.45 -2.64 -12.74
CA LYS A 25 -3.08 -1.53 -12.02
C LYS A 25 -4.57 -1.50 -12.39
N ALA A 26 -5.30 -2.51 -11.94
CA ALA A 26 -6.75 -2.41 -11.75
C ALA A 26 -7.00 -2.57 -10.26
N SER A 27 -7.26 -1.45 -9.59
CA SER A 27 -7.96 -1.44 -8.31
C SER A 27 -8.98 -0.33 -8.44
N ASP A 28 -10.07 -0.70 -9.11
CA ASP A 28 -11.37 -0.05 -8.99
C ASP A 28 -11.80 -0.07 -7.53
N GLY A 29 -12.20 1.08 -6.99
CA GLY A 29 -12.63 1.19 -5.60
C GLY A 29 -12.71 2.63 -5.14
N GLU A 30 -13.83 3.28 -5.44
CA GLU A 30 -14.29 4.47 -4.72
C GLU A 30 -14.55 4.07 -3.26
N GLY A 31 -13.59 4.38 -2.37
CA GLY A 31 -13.68 4.10 -0.93
C GLY A 31 -12.31 3.89 -0.27
N SER A 32 -11.90 4.85 0.56
CA SER A 32 -10.68 4.85 1.40
C SER A 32 -9.36 4.79 0.61
N HIS A 33 -8.80 5.96 0.33
CA HIS A 33 -7.54 6.13 -0.39
C HIS A 33 -6.33 5.74 0.48
N ASP A 34 -6.09 4.45 0.69
CA ASP A 34 -4.80 3.96 1.20
C ASP A 34 -3.90 3.67 -0.01
N LEU A 35 -3.16 4.68 -0.47
CA LEU A 35 -2.21 4.51 -1.57
C LEU A 35 -0.89 3.91 -1.05
N PRO A 36 -0.25 3.01 -1.82
CA PRO A 36 1.09 2.55 -1.48
C PRO A 36 2.11 3.70 -1.56
N CYS A 37 2.96 3.82 -0.54
CA CYS A 37 4.04 4.80 -0.54
C CYS A 37 5.12 4.50 -1.58
N THR A 38 5.80 5.53 -2.08
CA THR A 38 7.03 5.40 -2.87
C THR A 38 8.22 5.04 -1.98
N PRO A 39 9.34 4.53 -2.53
CA PRO A 39 10.54 4.24 -1.75
C PRO A 39 11.10 5.46 -1.00
N GLU A 40 11.01 6.64 -1.62
CA GLU A 40 11.43 7.92 -1.02
C GLU A 40 10.56 8.28 0.19
N GLU A 41 9.25 8.08 0.07
CA GLU A 41 8.28 8.34 1.14
C GLU A 41 8.46 7.37 2.31
N VAL A 42 8.74 6.09 2.02
CA VAL A 42 9.05 5.08 3.04
C VAL A 42 10.28 5.49 3.84
N GLN A 43 11.34 5.98 3.18
CA GLN A 43 12.53 6.48 3.87
C GLN A 43 12.22 7.71 4.71
N LYS A 44 11.37 8.62 4.21
CA LYS A 44 11.00 9.86 4.89
C LYS A 44 10.22 9.62 6.19
N ILE A 45 9.17 8.79 6.17
CA ILE A 45 8.36 8.53 7.37
C ILE A 45 8.94 7.44 8.26
N GLY A 46 9.58 6.41 7.70
CA GLY A 46 10.22 5.30 8.40
C GLY A 46 9.33 4.66 9.49
N CYS A 47 8.33 3.87 9.10
CA CYS A 47 7.49 3.12 10.03
C CYS A 47 8.32 2.02 10.72
N ALA A 48 8.23 1.93 12.05
CA ALA A 48 8.96 0.94 12.85
C ALA A 48 8.10 -0.29 13.16
N ASN A 49 8.72 -1.31 13.79
CA ASN A 49 8.04 -2.45 14.39
C ASN A 49 7.05 -3.18 13.47
N GLY A 50 7.43 -3.37 12.19
CA GLY A 50 6.58 -4.04 11.21
C GLY A 50 5.43 -3.19 10.65
N GLY A 51 5.43 -1.87 10.91
CA GLY A 51 4.45 -0.95 10.36
C GLY A 51 4.58 -0.77 8.84
N THR A 52 3.45 -0.58 8.15
CA THR A 52 3.38 -0.37 6.70
C THR A 52 3.04 1.08 6.37
N CYS A 53 3.76 1.69 5.43
CA CYS A 53 3.49 3.06 4.98
C CYS A 53 2.33 3.10 3.98
N PHE A 54 1.43 4.07 4.14
CA PHE A 54 0.42 4.42 3.15
C PHE A 54 0.24 5.94 3.04
N ALA A 55 -0.22 6.40 1.88
CA ALA A 55 -0.52 7.80 1.61
C ALA A 55 -2.04 7.99 1.46
N LEU A 56 -2.60 9.00 2.13
CA LEU A 56 -4.03 9.31 2.08
C LEU A 56 -4.44 10.02 0.78
N GLU A 57 -3.48 10.69 0.16
CA GLU A 57 -3.65 11.46 -1.07
C GLU A 57 -2.39 11.31 -1.93
N ARG A 58 -2.48 11.64 -3.21
CA ARG A 58 -1.33 11.70 -4.11
C ARG A 58 -0.40 12.84 -3.67
N GLY A 59 0.71 12.53 -3.01
CA GLY A 59 1.77 13.48 -2.69
C GLY A 59 2.44 13.25 -1.32
N PRO A 60 3.64 13.82 -1.10
CA PRO A 60 4.52 13.47 0.02
C PRO A 60 4.12 14.08 1.37
N THR A 61 2.94 14.71 1.45
CA THR A 61 2.47 15.50 2.60
C THR A 61 1.47 14.74 3.47
N LYS A 62 0.88 13.66 2.98
CA LYS A 62 -0.17 12.90 3.68
C LYS A 62 0.22 11.43 3.90
N LEU A 63 1.43 11.21 4.41
CA LEU A 63 1.97 9.88 4.73
C LEU A 63 1.57 9.44 6.14
N ARG A 64 1.18 8.18 6.30
CA ARG A 64 0.84 7.56 7.58
C ARG A 64 1.38 6.13 7.66
N CYS A 65 1.54 5.64 8.89
CA CYS A 65 1.95 4.27 9.17
C CYS A 65 0.75 3.48 9.72
N LYS A 66 0.48 2.33 9.12
CA LYS A 66 -0.39 1.30 9.68
C LYS A 66 0.45 0.42 10.59
N CYS A 67 0.19 0.46 11.89
CA CYS A 67 0.99 -0.28 12.86
C CYS A 67 0.59 -1.75 12.95
N ALA A 68 1.59 -2.59 13.24
CA ALA A 68 1.35 -3.99 13.62
C ALA A 68 0.70 -4.07 15.00
N ASP A 69 0.11 -5.23 15.30
CA ASP A 69 -0.57 -5.47 16.57
C ASP A 69 0.37 -5.20 17.77
N GLY A 70 -0.15 -4.51 18.77
CA GLY A 70 0.61 -4.15 19.96
C GLY A 70 1.55 -2.95 19.77
N PHE A 71 1.48 -2.21 18.67
CA PHE A 71 2.23 -0.96 18.47
C PHE A 71 1.34 0.22 18.09
N THR A 72 1.76 1.42 18.49
CA THR A 72 1.02 2.67 18.28
C THR A 72 1.94 3.88 18.05
N GLY A 73 1.32 5.03 17.79
CA GLY A 73 1.95 6.30 17.45
C GLY A 73 2.17 6.46 15.95
N GLN A 74 2.50 7.68 15.53
CA GLN A 74 2.59 8.07 14.11
C GLN A 74 3.56 7.20 13.28
N ARG A 75 4.60 6.67 13.92
CA ARG A 75 5.64 5.82 13.31
C ARG A 75 5.68 4.41 13.91
N CYS A 76 4.67 4.02 14.70
CA CYS A 76 4.61 2.70 15.35
C CYS A 76 5.78 2.42 16.30
N LEU A 77 6.33 3.47 16.94
CA LEU A 77 7.48 3.37 17.84
C LEU A 77 7.11 2.90 19.25
N HIS A 78 5.86 3.10 19.67
CA HIS A 78 5.42 2.81 21.03
C HIS A 78 4.74 1.46 21.09
N ARG A 79 5.08 0.64 22.09
CA ARG A 79 4.36 -0.60 22.37
C ARG A 79 3.10 -0.27 23.15
N ILE A 80 1.99 -0.83 22.72
CA ILE A 80 0.73 -0.78 23.46
C ILE A 80 0.90 -1.69 24.66
N ILE A 81 0.86 -1.13 25.87
CA ILE A 81 0.68 -1.93 27.08
C ILE A 81 -0.81 -2.19 27.24
N GLU A 82 -1.22 -3.34 27.77
CA GLU A 82 -2.65 -3.71 27.88
C GLU A 82 -3.51 -2.65 28.60
N ARG A 83 -2.91 -1.82 29.45
CA ARG A 83 -3.57 -0.65 30.07
C ARG A 83 -4.01 0.41 29.05
N ASP A 84 -3.33 0.52 27.91
CA ASP A 84 -3.65 1.48 26.83
C ASP A 84 -4.75 0.96 25.90
N LEU A 85 -4.96 -0.36 25.81
CA LEU A 85 -6.10 -0.96 25.09
C LEU A 85 -7.42 -0.82 25.85
N GLN A 86 -7.35 -0.54 27.14
CA GLN A 86 -8.53 -0.26 27.98
C GLN A 86 -9.01 1.20 27.83
N GLY A 87 -8.43 1.98 26.90
CA GLY A 87 -8.73 3.39 26.65
C GLY A 87 -10.06 3.71 25.94
N THR A 88 -11.02 2.79 25.84
CA THR A 88 -12.43 3.12 25.53
C THR A 88 -13.43 2.51 26.51
N GLN A 89 -12.99 1.93 27.61
CA GLN A 89 -13.82 1.90 28.81
C GLN A 89 -13.26 3.01 29.69
N GLU A 90 -13.89 4.18 29.65
CA GLU A 90 -13.83 5.07 30.79
C GLU A 90 -14.13 4.19 32.01
N PRO A 91 -13.17 3.95 32.92
CA PRO A 91 -13.59 3.53 34.24
C PRO A 91 -14.32 4.75 34.75
N SER A 92 -15.65 4.69 34.71
CA SER A 92 -16.52 5.64 35.38
C SER A 92 -15.87 6.01 36.72
N LEU A 93 -15.22 7.16 36.75
CA LEU A 93 -15.16 7.98 37.94
C LEU A 93 -16.58 8.55 38.10
N GLU A 94 -17.56 7.65 38.22
CA GLU A 94 -18.71 7.87 39.09
C GLU A 94 -18.11 7.93 40.48
N ILE A 95 -17.55 9.10 40.80
CA ILE A 95 -17.46 9.59 42.16
C ILE A 95 -18.86 9.41 42.69
N LYS A 96 -19.03 8.37 43.52
CA LYS A 96 -20.19 8.11 44.34
C LYS A 96 -20.76 9.44 44.81
N LYS A 97 -21.87 9.88 44.19
CA LYS A 97 -22.76 10.89 44.79
C LYS A 97 -23.47 10.21 45.96
N ASN A 98 -22.75 10.08 47.07
CA ASN A 98 -23.30 9.91 48.39
C ASN A 98 -22.63 10.90 49.33
N SER A 99 -23.09 12.15 49.28
CA SER A 99 -23.34 12.96 50.46
C SER A 99 -24.28 14.11 50.13
#